data_AF-A0A8E7NBF1-F1
#
_entry.id   AF-A0A8E7NBF1-F1
#
_cell.length_a   1.000
_cell.length_b   1.000
_cell.length_c   1.000
_cell.angle_alpha   90.00
_cell.angle_beta   90.00
_cell.angle_gamma   90.00
#
_symmetry.space_group_name_H-M   'P 1'
#
loop_
_entity.id
_entity.type
_entity.pdbx_description
1 polymer ?
#
loop_
_entity_poly.entity_id
_entity_poly.type
_entity_poly.pdbx_seq_one_letter_code
_entity_poly.pdbx_strand_id
1 'polypeptide(L)'
;METYPNPDDIRENTADILSALSVDNIPERYGFTAELASLKNCISEDEYCNMEFYETGYAFLKALLRTRLRLKRTDPAHPLLPLISSSVEALRTQLKENEAYARLLIGMDAVSRWGGVMNVSLLGLTATMILTLGGAVLAHVWF
;
A
#
# COMPACT_ATOMS: atom_id res chain seq x y z
N MET A 1 -11.48 10.86 -13.68
CA MET A 1 -11.83 9.66 -12.91
C MET A 1 -10.66 9.46 -11.96
N GLU A 2 -10.85 9.57 -10.65
CA GLU A 2 -9.76 9.27 -9.70
C GLU A 2 -9.42 7.79 -9.85
N THR A 3 -8.22 7.49 -10.36
CA THR A 3 -7.67 6.14 -10.34
C THR A 3 -7.16 5.89 -8.93
N TYR A 4 -7.88 5.05 -8.19
CA TYR A 4 -7.41 4.58 -6.90
C TYR A 4 -6.23 3.63 -7.09
N PRO A 5 -5.22 3.66 -6.21
CA PRO A 5 -4.13 2.70 -6.24
C PRO A 5 -4.69 1.28 -6.17
N ASN A 6 -4.37 0.47 -7.18
CA ASN A 6 -4.83 -0.91 -7.27
C ASN A 6 -3.72 -1.86 -6.80
N PRO A 7 -3.94 -2.68 -5.75
CA PRO A 7 -2.94 -3.65 -5.30
C PRO A 7 -2.54 -4.65 -6.38
N ASP A 8 -3.45 -5.02 -7.30
CA ASP A 8 -3.11 -5.94 -8.39
C ASP A 8 -2.10 -5.31 -9.36
N ASP A 9 -2.26 -4.03 -9.70
CA ASP A 9 -1.31 -3.30 -10.54
C ASP A 9 0.06 -3.20 -9.85
N ILE A 10 0.09 -3.00 -8.51
CA ILE A 10 1.34 -2.97 -7.74
C ILE A 10 2.04 -4.33 -7.81
N ARG A 11 1.30 -5.43 -7.68
CA ARG A 11 1.82 -6.79 -7.77
C ARG A 11 2.38 -7.09 -9.15
N GLU A 12 1.61 -6.81 -10.20
CA GLU A 12 2.01 -7.06 -11.60
C GLU A 12 3.26 -6.27 -11.97
N ASN A 13 3.26 -4.96 -11.72
CA ASN A 13 4.42 -4.11 -12.01
C ASN A 13 5.65 -4.51 -11.19
N THR A 14 5.47 -5.00 -9.96
CA THR A 14 6.57 -5.52 -9.15
C THR A 14 7.09 -6.85 -9.72
N ALA A 15 6.21 -7.75 -10.16
CA ALA A 15 6.59 -9.01 -10.79
C ALA A 15 7.44 -8.79 -12.05
N ASP A 16 7.11 -7.77 -12.86
CA ASP A 16 7.90 -7.39 -14.03
C ASP A 16 9.32 -6.96 -13.67
N ILE A 17 9.48 -6.15 -12.61
CA ILE A 17 10.79 -5.75 -12.09
C ILE A 17 11.60 -6.99 -11.67
N LEU A 18 10.97 -7.91 -10.94
CA LEU A 18 11.64 -9.13 -10.47
C LEU A 18 12.03 -10.04 -11.63
N SER A 19 11.17 -10.17 -12.65
CA SER A 19 11.41 -10.96 -13.85
C SER A 19 12.63 -10.43 -14.62
N ALA A 20 12.69 -9.11 -14.85
CA ALA A 20 13.81 -8.47 -15.53
C ALA A 20 15.15 -8.67 -14.81
N LEU A 21 15.12 -8.74 -13.47
CA LEU A 21 16.31 -8.94 -12.64
C LEU A 21 16.68 -10.40 -12.40
N SER A 22 15.81 -11.35 -12.75
CA SER A 22 16.05 -12.79 -12.57
C SER A 22 16.82 -13.42 -13.73
N VAL A 23 17.04 -12.68 -14.81
CA VAL A 23 17.79 -13.14 -15.99
C VAL A 23 19.28 -13.29 -15.67
N ASP A 24 19.97 -14.17 -16.40
CA ASP A 24 21.44 -14.33 -16.38
C ASP A 24 22.08 -14.60 -15.01
N ASN A 25 21.32 -15.16 -14.05
CA ASN A 25 21.76 -15.41 -12.67
C ASN A 25 22.32 -14.14 -12.00
N ILE A 26 21.78 -12.96 -12.35
CA ILE A 26 22.16 -11.69 -11.73
C ILE A 26 21.98 -11.77 -10.20
N PRO A 27 20.87 -12.28 -9.63
CA PRO A 27 20.66 -12.26 -8.18
C PRO A 27 21.75 -13.04 -7.42
N GLU A 28 22.19 -14.19 -7.94
CA GLU A 28 23.24 -15.03 -7.36
C GLU A 28 24.60 -14.35 -7.47
N ARG A 29 24.92 -13.80 -8.66
CA ARG A 29 26.20 -13.12 -8.90
C ARG A 29 26.36 -11.89 -8.02
N TYR A 30 25.27 -11.18 -7.75
CA TYR A 30 25.32 -9.92 -7.03
C TYR A 30 24.89 -10.00 -5.57
N GLY A 31 24.30 -11.12 -5.14
CA GLY A 31 24.05 -11.47 -3.75
C GLY A 31 22.76 -10.87 -3.18
N PHE A 32 21.68 -10.90 -3.96
CA PHE A 32 20.35 -10.41 -3.54
C PHE A 32 19.21 -11.41 -3.81
N THR A 33 19.54 -12.70 -4.01
CA THR A 33 18.57 -13.77 -4.26
C THR A 33 17.53 -13.90 -3.13
N ALA A 34 17.93 -13.73 -1.87
CA ALA A 34 17.03 -13.87 -0.73
C ALA A 34 15.98 -12.75 -0.70
N GLU A 35 16.41 -11.51 -0.88
CA GLU A 35 15.52 -10.35 -0.93
C GLU A 35 14.59 -10.41 -2.15
N LEU A 36 15.08 -10.87 -3.30
CA LEU A 36 14.27 -11.10 -4.49
C LEU A 36 13.19 -12.16 -4.23
N ALA A 37 13.56 -13.31 -3.66
CA ALA A 37 12.62 -14.39 -3.37
C ALA A 37 11.58 -13.97 -2.32
N SER A 38 11.99 -13.22 -1.29
CA SER A 38 11.09 -12.71 -0.26
C SER A 38 10.03 -11.76 -0.85
N LEU A 39 10.45 -10.80 -1.69
CA LEU A 39 9.50 -9.90 -2.36
C LEU A 39 8.62 -10.67 -3.35
N LYS A 40 9.17 -11.65 -4.07
CA LYS A 40 8.41 -12.51 -4.99
C LYS A 40 7.30 -13.27 -4.25
N ASN A 41 7.61 -13.83 -3.09
CA ASN A 41 6.62 -14.56 -2.29
C ASN A 41 5.52 -13.62 -1.81
N CYS A 42 5.89 -12.45 -1.25
CA CYS A 42 4.94 -11.43 -0.79
C CYS A 42 3.93 -11.03 -1.88
N ILE A 43 4.38 -10.76 -3.11
CA ILE A 43 3.46 -10.40 -4.20
C ILE A 43 2.67 -11.58 -4.78
N SER A 44 3.03 -12.82 -4.42
CA SER A 44 2.37 -14.04 -4.88
C SER A 44 1.31 -14.55 -3.91
N GLU A 45 1.19 -13.98 -2.71
CA GLU A 45 0.19 -14.39 -1.73
C GLU A 45 -1.24 -14.10 -2.21
N ASP A 46 -2.19 -14.91 -1.77
CA ASP A 46 -3.60 -14.76 -2.13
C ASP A 46 -4.16 -13.42 -1.62
N GLU A 47 -3.75 -13.01 -0.42
CA GLU A 47 -4.14 -11.75 0.20
C GLU A 47 -2.98 -10.73 0.16
N TYR A 48 -3.24 -9.55 -0.38
CA TYR A 48 -2.21 -8.51 -0.47
C TYR A 48 -1.99 -7.82 0.88
N CYS A 49 -0.81 -8.02 1.47
CA CYS A 49 -0.39 -7.35 2.70
C CYS A 49 0.49 -6.13 2.39
N ASN A 50 -0.06 -4.92 2.56
CA ASN A 50 0.65 -3.66 2.33
C ASN A 50 1.88 -3.47 3.23
N MET A 51 1.83 -3.94 4.48
CA MET A 51 2.93 -3.85 5.45
C MET A 51 4.07 -4.79 5.06
N GLU A 52 3.76 -6.03 4.69
CA GLU A 52 4.77 -6.98 4.25
C GLU A 52 5.41 -6.56 2.93
N PHE A 53 4.63 -6.01 2.00
CA PHE A 53 5.16 -5.42 0.77
C PHE A 53 6.13 -4.27 1.06
N TYR A 54 5.83 -3.43 2.05
CA TYR A 54 6.72 -2.38 2.49
C TYR A 54 8.04 -2.96 3.02
N GLU A 55 7.99 -3.92 3.95
CA GLU A 55 9.19 -4.50 4.54
C GLU A 55 10.09 -5.21 3.51
N THR A 56 9.50 -6.11 2.73
CA THR A 56 10.22 -6.89 1.71
C THR A 56 10.69 -6.01 0.55
N GLY A 57 9.86 -5.05 0.12
CA GLY A 57 10.19 -4.09 -0.93
C GLY A 57 11.36 -3.17 -0.56
N TYR A 58 11.41 -2.65 0.68
CA TYR A 58 12.55 -1.84 1.13
C TYR A 58 13.82 -2.66 1.33
N ALA A 59 13.72 -3.91 1.80
CA ALA A 59 14.85 -4.82 1.87
C ALA A 59 15.47 -5.04 0.49
N PHE A 60 14.63 -5.31 -0.51
CA PHE A 60 15.06 -5.48 -1.91
C PHE A 60 15.64 -4.19 -2.50
N LEU A 61 14.99 -3.04 -2.29
CA LEU A 61 15.49 -1.73 -2.72
C LEU A 61 16.90 -1.45 -2.16
N LYS A 62 17.12 -1.75 -0.88
CA LYS A 62 18.42 -1.59 -0.23
C LYS A 62 19.48 -2.49 -0.86
N ALA A 63 19.13 -3.73 -1.21
CA ALA A 63 20.03 -4.66 -1.89
C ALA A 63 20.41 -4.16 -3.29
N LEU A 64 19.45 -3.64 -4.06
CA LEU A 64 19.71 -3.04 -5.38
C LEU A 64 20.60 -1.80 -5.28
N LEU A 65 20.36 -0.92 -4.31
CA LEU A 65 21.18 0.28 -4.09
C LEU A 65 22.63 -0.07 -3.72
N ARG A 66 22.82 -1.08 -2.87
CA ARG A 66 24.16 -1.61 -2.53
C ARG A 66 24.86 -2.17 -3.77
N THR A 67 24.15 -2.97 -4.56
CA THR A 67 24.67 -3.54 -5.82
C THR A 67 25.07 -2.44 -6.79
N ARG A 68 24.19 -1.45 -7.01
CA ARG A 68 24.46 -0.28 -7.85
C ARG A 68 25.71 0.46 -7.41
N LEU A 69 25.85 0.70 -6.10
CA LEU A 69 27.02 1.38 -5.55
C LEU A 69 28.30 0.57 -5.76
N ARG A 70 28.26 -0.74 -5.54
CA ARG A 70 29.40 -1.64 -5.79
C ARG A 70 29.82 -1.62 -7.26
N LEU A 71 28.85 -1.79 -8.16
CA LEU A 71 29.07 -1.74 -9.60
C LEU A 71 29.69 -0.41 -10.03
N LYS A 72 29.11 0.73 -9.64
CA LYS A 72 29.66 2.06 -9.99
C LYS A 72 31.10 2.27 -9.51
N ARG A 73 31.48 1.67 -8.38
CA ARG A 73 32.85 1.77 -7.84
C ARG A 73 33.84 0.89 -8.60
N THR A 74 33.42 -0.31 -8.99
CA THR A 74 34.29 -1.27 -9.69
C THR A 74 34.40 -0.97 -11.18
N ASP A 75 33.27 -0.68 -11.83
CA ASP A 75 33.18 -0.36 -13.25
C ASP A 75 32.00 0.61 -13.48
N PRO A 76 32.25 1.92 -13.64
CA PRO A 76 31.21 2.91 -13.91
C PRO A 76 30.46 2.70 -15.23
N ALA A 77 31.04 1.97 -16.20
CA ALA A 77 30.44 1.69 -17.50
C ALA A 77 29.76 0.31 -17.55
N HIS A 78 29.62 -0.35 -16.40
CA HIS A 78 29.11 -1.72 -16.34
C HIS A 78 27.70 -1.84 -16.97
N PRO A 79 27.47 -2.81 -17.88
CA PRO A 79 26.24 -2.90 -18.68
C PRO A 79 24.96 -3.15 -17.87
N LEU A 80 25.07 -3.68 -16.64
CA LEU A 80 23.93 -3.86 -15.73
C LEU A 80 23.51 -2.59 -14.98
N LEU A 81 24.33 -1.53 -14.96
CA LEU A 81 24.00 -0.30 -14.23
C LEU A 81 22.70 0.36 -14.69
N PRO A 82 22.38 0.45 -16.00
CA PRO A 82 21.10 0.96 -16.47
C PRO A 82 19.92 0.12 -15.96
N LEU A 83 20.01 -1.21 -16.06
CA LEU A 83 18.95 -2.12 -15.59
C LEU A 83 18.70 -1.94 -14.09
N ILE A 84 19.74 -2.05 -13.26
CA ILE A 84 19.61 -1.88 -11.80
C ILE A 84 19.08 -0.48 -11.45
N SER A 85 19.50 0.56 -12.18
CA SER A 85 19.01 1.92 -11.92
C SER A 85 17.54 2.07 -12.27
N SER A 86 17.10 1.51 -13.41
CA SER A 86 15.70 1.50 -13.82
C SER A 86 14.84 0.72 -12.82
N SER A 87 15.26 -0.47 -12.41
CA SER A 87 14.56 -1.28 -11.39
C SER A 87 14.46 -0.58 -10.04
N VAL A 88 15.49 0.16 -9.63
CA VAL A 88 15.45 0.97 -8.38
C VAL A 88 14.38 2.05 -8.45
N GLU A 89 14.27 2.78 -9.56
CA GLU A 89 13.25 3.82 -9.68
C GLU A 89 11.85 3.23 -9.84
N ALA A 90 11.70 2.15 -10.60
CA ALA A 90 10.42 1.44 -10.74
C ALA A 90 9.93 0.92 -9.39
N LEU A 91 10.80 0.29 -8.59
CA LEU A 91 10.44 -0.22 -7.27
C LEU A 91 10.05 0.90 -6.29
N ARG A 92 10.71 2.06 -6.36
CA ARG A 92 10.30 3.23 -5.56
C ARG A 92 8.92 3.73 -5.92
N THR A 93 8.55 3.69 -7.20
CA THR A 93 7.19 4.02 -7.62
C THR A 93 6.19 3.05 -7.00
N GLN A 94 6.45 1.74 -7.05
CA GLN A 94 5.55 0.74 -6.44
C GLN A 94 5.43 0.89 -4.92
N LEU A 95 6.52 1.24 -4.23
CA LEU A 95 6.48 1.54 -2.80
C LEU A 95 5.62 2.78 -2.48
N LYS A 96 5.63 3.79 -3.35
CA LYS A 96 4.78 4.99 -3.19
C LYS A 96 3.31 4.69 -3.49
N GLU A 97 3.03 3.88 -4.50
CA GLU A 97 1.67 3.42 -4.79
C GLU A 97 1.11 2.60 -3.63
N ASN A 98 1.91 1.71 -3.04
CA ASN A 98 1.53 0.98 -1.83
C ASN A 98 1.27 1.92 -0.64
N GLU A 99 2.07 2.97 -0.47
CA GLU A 99 1.82 3.99 0.56
C GLU A 99 0.50 4.75 0.32
N ALA A 100 0.21 5.11 -0.93
CA ALA A 100 -1.06 5.74 -1.31
C ALA A 100 -2.25 4.80 -1.06
N TYR A 101 -2.11 3.51 -1.39
CA TYR A 101 -3.08 2.46 -1.10
C TYR A 101 -3.33 2.34 0.41
N ALA A 102 -2.28 2.27 1.22
CA ALA A 102 -2.39 2.20 2.68
C ALA A 102 -3.13 3.41 3.25
N ARG A 103 -2.82 4.62 2.77
CA ARG A 103 -3.51 5.85 3.19
C ARG A 103 -4.99 5.85 2.78
N LEU A 104 -5.32 5.32 1.61
CA LEU A 104 -6.70 5.15 1.17
C LEU A 104 -7.48 4.25 2.13
N LEU A 105 -6.91 3.09 2.49
CA LEU A 105 -7.53 2.16 3.46
C LEU A 105 -7.76 2.82 4.82
N ILE A 106 -6.78 3.56 5.34
CA ILE A 106 -6.92 4.31 6.60
C ILE A 106 -8.00 5.39 6.48
N GLY A 107 -8.05 6.10 5.35
CA GLY A 107 -9.08 7.09 5.07
C GLY A 107 -10.48 6.49 5.04
N MET A 108 -10.65 5.33 4.42
CA MET A 108 -11.92 4.59 4.40
C MET A 108 -12.35 4.16 5.82
N ASP A 109 -11.43 3.67 6.65
CA ASP A 109 -11.71 3.34 8.05
C ASP A 109 -12.18 4.56 8.84
N ALA A 110 -11.47 5.70 8.70
CA ALA A 110 -11.81 6.95 9.38
C ALA A 110 -13.18 7.52 8.95
N VAL A 111 -13.50 7.48 7.65
CA VAL A 111 -14.80 7.90 7.12
C VAL A 111 -15.93 6.98 7.60
N SER A 112 -15.70 5.65 7.66
CA SER A 112 -16.69 4.70 8.19
C SER A 112 -17.04 5.01 9.65
N ARG A 113 -16.03 5.34 10.47
CA ARG A 113 -16.20 5.75 11.86
C ARG A 113 -16.99 7.03 11.99
N TRP A 114 -16.70 8.03 11.16
CA TRP A 114 -17.46 9.29 11.17
C TRP A 114 -18.92 9.10 10.74
N GLY A 115 -19.18 8.26 9.74
CA GLY A 115 -20.55 7.89 9.34
C GLY A 115 -21.31 7.20 10.47
N GLY A 116 -20.65 6.31 11.22
CA GLY A 116 -21.21 5.66 12.41
C GLY A 116 -21.54 6.67 13.53
N VAL A 117 -20.63 7.59 13.85
CA VAL A 117 -20.84 8.61 14.89
C VAL A 117 -21.95 9.58 14.50
N MET A 118 -22.01 10.00 13.23
CA MET A 118 -23.08 10.88 12.75
C MET A 118 -24.44 10.19 12.79
N ASN A 119 -24.54 8.92 12.37
CA ASN A 119 -25.79 8.16 12.44
C ASN A 119 -26.29 7.97 13.88
N VAL A 120 -25.41 7.65 14.83
CA VAL A 120 -25.78 7.52 16.24
C VAL A 120 -26.26 8.86 16.82
N SER A 121 -25.61 9.96 16.44
CA SER A 121 -25.99 11.30 16.89
C SER A 121 -27.35 11.73 16.32
N LEU A 122 -27.61 11.41 15.04
CA LEU A 122 -28.88 11.71 14.37
C LEU A 122 -30.04 10.89 14.97
N LEU A 123 -29.81 9.61 15.28
CA LEU A 123 -30.76 8.76 15.98
C LEU A 123 -31.07 9.27 17.41
N GLY A 124 -30.04 9.75 18.13
CA GLY A 124 -30.23 10.34 19.46
C GLY A 124 -31.06 11.63 19.43
N LEU A 125 -30.82 12.50 18.42
CA LEU A 125 -31.57 13.74 18.23
C LEU A 125 -33.02 13.49 17.80
N THR A 126 -33.26 12.52 16.92
CA THR A 126 -34.62 12.15 16.51
C THR A 126 -35.41 11.50 17.66
N ALA A 127 -34.78 10.65 18.46
CA ALA A 127 -35.43 10.04 19.63
C ALA A 127 -35.81 11.09 20.69
N THR A 128 -34.94 12.08 20.95
CA THR A 128 -35.26 13.18 21.87
C THR A 128 -36.38 14.07 21.35
N MET A 129 -36.42 14.36 20.04
CA MET A 129 -37.50 15.15 19.43
C MET A 129 -38.86 14.44 19.52
N ILE A 130 -38.90 13.11 19.33
CA ILE A 130 -40.12 12.30 19.48
C ILE A 130 -40.60 12.32 20.94
N LEU A 131 -39.68 12.21 21.90
CA LEU A 131 -39.99 12.26 23.33
C LEU A 131 -40.56 13.62 23.76
N THR A 132 -39.99 14.73 23.26
CA THR A 132 -40.49 16.08 23.57
C THR A 132 -41.83 16.37 22.91
N LEU A 133 -42.04 15.95 21.66
CA LEU A 133 -43.33 16.05 20.97
C LEU A 133 -44.40 15.19 21.64
N GLY A 134 -44.10 13.93 21.96
CA GLY A 134 -45.02 13.02 22.65
C GLY A 134 -45.38 13.51 24.05
N GLY A 135 -44.41 14.04 24.80
CA GLY A 135 -44.62 14.66 26.11
C GLY A 135 -45.47 15.93 26.04
N ALA A 136 -45.27 16.78 25.03
CA ALA A 136 -46.07 17.99 24.82
C ALA A 136 -47.52 17.68 24.45
N VAL A 137 -47.76 16.64 23.64
CA VAL A 137 -49.11 16.19 23.27
C VAL A 137 -49.83 15.60 24.50
N LEU A 138 -49.16 14.77 25.31
CA LEU A 138 -49.75 14.24 26.55
C LEU A 138 -50.07 15.33 27.59
N ALA A 139 -49.23 16.36 27.68
CA ALA A 139 -49.47 17.50 28.56
C ALA A 139 -50.70 18.34 28.15
N HIS A 140 -51.01 18.41 26.85
CA HIS A 140 -52.19 19.11 26.33
C HIS A 140 -53.50 18.30 26.42
N VAL A 141 -53.44 16.97 26.58
CA VAL A 141 -54.64 16.12 26.74
C VAL A 141 -55.15 16.09 28.19
N TRP A 142 -54.33 16.55 29.15
CA TRP A 142 -54.64 16.56 30.59
C TRP A 142 -55.02 17.93 31.17
N PHE A 143 -55.15 18.96 30.31
CA PHE A 143 -55.71 20.28 30.63
C PHE A 143 -57.07 20.45 29.95
#